data_AF-A0A8T5T1U4-F1
#
_entry.id   AF-A0A8T5T1U4-F1
#
_cell.length_a   1.000
_cell.length_b   1.000
_cell.length_c   1.000
_cell.angle_alpha   90.00
_cell.angle_beta   90.00
_cell.angle_gamma   90.00
#
_symmetry.space_group_name_H-M   'P 1'
#
loop_
_entity.id
_entity.type
_entity.pdbx_description
1 polymer ?
#
loop_
_entity_poly.entity_id
_entity_poly.type
_entity_poly.pdbx_seq_one_letter_code
_entity_poly.pdbx_strand_id
1 'polypeptide(L)' 'MKVEIIILDLLGHSLNHATSSGASKKKYDKKDFYTSALSYIEQHMTKNGMELVNVHGSGQVYAYHLIKR' A
#
# COMPACT_ATOMS: atom_id res chain seq x y z
N MET A 1 -18.95 -3.60 0.75
CA MET A 1 -18.00 -2.50 0.56
C MET A 1 -16.97 -2.42 1.69
N LYS A 2 -15.74 -2.89 1.41
CA LYS A 2 -14.57 -2.79 2.30
C LYS A 2 -13.56 -1.81 1.67
N VAL A 3 -13.01 -0.90 2.48
CA VAL A 3 -11.97 0.05 2.03
C VAL A 3 -10.69 -0.20 2.83
N GLU A 4 -9.56 -0.19 2.12
CA GLU A 4 -8.22 -0.30 2.70
C GLU A 4 -7.32 0.79 2.13
N ILE A 5 -6.35 1.24 2.93
CA ILE A 5 -5.42 2.30 2.53
C ILE A 5 -4.00 1.78 2.73
N ILE A 6 -3.18 1.86 1.69
CA ILE A 6 -1.75 1.54 1.75
C ILE A 6 -0.95 2.81 1.51
N ILE A 7 -0.10 3.17 2.46
CA ILE A 7 0.77 4.35 2.40
C ILE A 7 2.22 3.90 2.23
N LEU A 8 2.85 4.30 1.12
CA LEU A 8 4.27 4.14 0.85
C LEU A 8 5.01 5.41 1.27
N ASP A 9 5.98 5.26 2.17
CA ASP A 9 6.95 6.29 2.55
C ASP A 9 8.30 5.92 1.92
N LEU A 10 8.66 6.65 0.86
CA LEU A 10 9.88 6.45 0.09
C LEU A 10 11.15 6.74 0.90
N LEU A 11 11.11 7.74 1.79
CA LEU A 11 12.26 8.13 2.58
C LEU A 11 12.50 7.14 3.73
N GLY A 12 11.42 6.73 4.39
CA GLY A 12 11.44 5.74 5.45
C GLY A 12 11.61 4.29 4.97
N HIS A 13 11.60 4.07 3.65
CA HIS A 13 11.55 2.75 3.00
C HIS A 13 10.50 1.84 3.66
N SER A 14 9.30 2.38 3.87
CA SER A 14 8.27 1.71 4.64
C SER A 14 6.90 1.78 3.99
N LEU A 15 6.08 0.78 4.30
CA LEU A 15 4.71 0.63 3.85
C LEU A 15 3.82 0.51 5.08
N ASN A 16 2.81 1.36 5.20
CA ASN A 16 1.77 1.25 6.22
C ASN A 16 0.49 0.78 5.54
N HIS A 17 -0.14 -0.27 6.06
CA HIS A 17 -1.38 -0.80 5.52
C HIS A 17 -2.45 -0.76 6.60
N ALA A 18 -3.44 0.12 6.40
CA ALA A 18 -4.59 0.29 7.26
C ALA A 18 -5.81 -0.45 6.70
N THR A 19 -6.42 -1.27 7.56
CA THR A 19 -7.63 -2.05 7.28
C THR A 19 -8.67 -1.81 8.38
N SER A 20 -9.89 -2.31 8.20
CA SER A 20 -10.95 -2.24 9.22
C SER A 20 -10.59 -2.92 10.55
N SER A 21 -9.65 -3.87 10.54
CA SER A 21 -9.21 -4.61 11.73
C SER A 21 -7.93 -4.08 12.37
N GLY A 22 -7.31 -3.04 11.79
CA GLY A 22 -6.09 -2.43 12.32
C GLY A 22 -5.09 -2.01 11.24
N ALA A 23 -3.97 -1.43 11.69
CA ALA A 23 -2.89 -0.96 10.84
C ALA A 23 -1.60 -1.78 11.08
N SER A 24 -0.87 -2.06 10.01
CA SER A 24 0.44 -2.72 10.06
C SER A 24 1.49 -1.91 9.33
N LYS A 25 2.75 -1.98 9.77
CA LYS A 25 3.90 -1.33 9.13
C LYS A 25 4.92 -2.38 8.70
N LYS A 26 5.37 -2.29 7.45
CA LYS A 26 6.46 -3.09 6.89
C LYS A 26 7.62 -2.19 6.50
N LYS A 27 8.83 -2.53 6.93
CA LYS A 27 10.06 -1.89 6.47
C LYS A 27 10.70 -2.77 5.41
N TYR A 28 11.34 -2.14 4.44
CA TYR A 28 12.05 -2.81 3.36
C TYR A 28 13.50 -2.33 3.30
N ASP A 29 14.36 -3.15 2.71
CA ASP A 29 15.69 -2.73 2.34
C ASP A 29 15.64 -1.69 1.22
N LYS A 30 16.54 -0.70 1.28
CA LYS A 30 16.58 0.42 0.34
C LYS A 30 16.70 -0.02 -1.12
N LYS A 31 17.48 -1.08 -1.38
CA LYS A 31 17.94 -1.45 -2.73
C LYS A 31 16.80 -1.82 -3.69
N ASP A 32 15.67 -2.32 -3.18
CA ASP A 32 14.54 -2.75 -4.00
C ASP A 32 13.18 -2.35 -3.38
N PHE A 33 13.18 -1.35 -2.51
CA PHE A 33 12.00 -0.97 -1.73
C PHE A 33 10.78 -0.68 -2.62
N TYR A 34 10.95 0.18 -3.64
CA TYR A 34 9.82 0.64 -4.44
C TYR A 34 9.15 -0.52 -5.18
N THR A 35 9.94 -1.35 -5.86
CA THR A 35 9.45 -2.56 -6.56
C THR A 35 8.79 -3.53 -5.58
N SER A 36 9.41 -3.80 -4.43
CA SER A 36 8.86 -4.72 -3.42
C SER A 36 7.54 -4.22 -2.82
N ALA A 37 7.42 -2.91 -2.63
CA ALA A 37 6.22 -2.27 -2.13
C ALA A 37 5.06 -2.34 -3.15
N LEU A 38 5.34 -2.08 -4.43
CA LEU A 38 4.35 -2.21 -5.50
C LEU A 38 3.89 -3.66 -5.67
N SER A 39 4.82 -4.62 -5.71
CA SER A 39 4.47 -6.04 -5.79
C SER A 39 3.60 -6.49 -4.62
N TYR A 40 3.82 -5.97 -3.41
CA TYR A 40 2.95 -6.26 -2.28
C TYR A 40 1.51 -5.75 -2.50
N ILE A 41 1.34 -4.53 -3.02
CA ILE A 41 0.02 -3.95 -3.31
C ILE A 41 -0.71 -4.79 -4.36
N GLU A 42 -0.03 -5.11 -5.47
CA GLU A 42 -0.60 -5.91 -6.57
C GLU A 42 -1.01 -7.32 -6.13
N GLN A 43 -0.14 -8.00 -5.37
CA GLN A 43 -0.46 -9.30 -4.81
C GLN A 43 -1.62 -9.24 -3.84
N HIS A 44 -1.70 -8.21 -3.00
CA HIS A 44 -2.79 -8.03 -2.05
C HIS A 44 -4.12 -7.77 -2.77
N MET A 45 -4.11 -6.92 -3.80
CA MET A 45 -5.28 -6.68 -4.66
C MET A 45 -5.77 -7.97 -5.32
N THR A 46 -4.86 -8.71 -5.96
CA THR A 46 -5.18 -9.95 -6.67
C THR A 46 -5.71 -11.02 -5.71
N LYS A 47 -5.02 -11.25 -4.59
CA LYS A 47 -5.38 -12.29 -3.61
C LYS A 47 -6.73 -12.03 -2.95
N ASN A 48 -7.08 -10.76 -2.71
CA ASN A 48 -8.29 -10.40 -1.97
C ASN A 48 -9.44 -9.93 -2.87
N GLY A 49 -9.22 -9.81 -4.18
CA GLY A 49 -10.19 -9.26 -5.12
C GLY A 49 -10.50 -7.79 -4.83
N MET A 50 -9.46 -6.99 -4.58
CA MET A 50 -9.59 -5.54 -4.33
C MET A 50 -9.24 -4.77 -5.60
N GLU A 51 -9.95 -3.68 -5.85
CA GLU A 51 -9.73 -2.75 -6.95
C GLU A 51 -9.03 -1.50 -6.43
N LEU A 52 -8.08 -0.96 -7.21
CA LEU A 52 -7.47 0.34 -6.94
C LEU A 52 -8.40 1.44 -7.46
N VAL A 53 -8.83 2.34 -6.59
CA VAL A 53 -9.76 3.43 -6.96
C VAL A 53 -9.10 4.80 -7.02
N ASN A 54 -8.03 5.01 -6.26
CA ASN A 54 -7.33 6.28 -6.24
C ASN A 54 -5.89 6.09 -5.77
N VAL A 55 -4.99 6.90 -6.32
CA VAL A 55 -3.62 7.08 -5.83
C VAL A 55 -3.40 8.58 -5.68
N HIS A 56 -2.99 9.01 -4.49
CA HIS A 56 -2.52 10.38 -4.29
C HIS A 56 -1.16 10.36 -3.60
N GLY A 57 -0.34 11.36 -3.85
CA GLY A 57 0.97 11.43 -3.23
C GLY A 57 1.60 12.81 -3.34
N SER A 58 2.60 13.05 -2.50
CA SER A 58 3.42 14.26 -2.51
C SER A 58 4.87 13.87 -2.28
N GLY A 59 5.69 13.96 -3.34
CA GLY A 59 7.14 13.76 -3.33
C GLY A 59 7.58 12.37 -2.86
N GLN A 60 7.54 12.15 -1.55
CA GLN A 60 8.08 10.98 -0.85
C GLN A 60 7.00 10.09 -0.23
N VAL A 61 5.73 10.49 -0.24
CA VAL A 61 4.64 9.70 0.34
C VAL A 61 3.53 9.50 -0.67
N TYR A 62 3.10 8.25 -0.87
CA TYR A 62 2.02 7.86 -1.78
C TYR A 62 0.99 7.03 -1.01
N ALA A 63 -0.28 7.30 -1.22
CA ALA A 63 -1.40 6.61 -0.61
C ALA A 63 -2.30 6.00 -1.68
N TYR A 64 -2.48 4.68 -1.60
CA TYR A 64 -3.25 3.85 -2.49
C TYR A 64 -4.55 3.47 -1.79
N HIS A 65 -5.68 3.84 -2.38
CA HIS A 65 -7.01 3.51 -1.88
C HIS A 65 -7.54 2.30 -2.62
N LEU A 66 -7.82 1.24 -1.86
CA LEU A 66 -8.31 -0.03 -2.39
C LEU A 66 -9.74 -0.26 -1.92
N ILE A 67 -10.61 -0.74 -2.81
CA ILE A 67 -11.99 -1.11 -2.49
C ILE A 67 -12.26 -2.58 -2.86
N LYS A 68 -13.07 -3.25 -2.04
CA LYS A 68 -13.77 -4.47 -2.44
C LYS A 68 -15.26 -4.17 -2.40
N ARG A 69 -15.91 -4.25 -3.56
CA ARG A 69 -17.34 -3.98 -3.72
C ARG A 69 -18.15 -4.96 -2.85
#